data_AF-A0A843E2T9-F1
#
_entry.id   AF-A0A843E2T9-F1
#
_cell.length_a   1.000
_cell.length_b   1.000
_cell.length_c   1.000
_cell.angle_alpha   90.00
_cell.angle_beta   90.00
_cell.angle_gamma   90.00
#
_symmetry.space_group_name_H-M   'P 1'
#
loop_
_entity.id
_entity.type
_entity.pdbx_description
1 polymer ?
#
loop_
_entity_poly.entity_id
_entity_poly.type
_entity_poly.pdbx_seq_one_letter_code
_entity_poly.pdbx_strand_id
1 'polypeptide(L)'
;MTTPELAFINGCSPCKGFLMGVSNGPLGFLFEPLVDVSRFVDAIIILSLFLMGVALLLGIGRKLCCILGAVLMFLFYLASLPIVEIPFVDFHLIYVAFLLALYHSKAFSILGFGDQWKGTALVKKYPILE
;
A
#
# COMPACT_ATOMS: atom_id res chain seq x y z
N MET A 1 12.54 17.01 11.97
CA MET A 1 12.09 16.20 13.13
C MET A 1 10.72 16.71 13.51
N THR A 2 9.71 15.86 13.56
CA THR A 2 8.34 16.25 13.94
C THR A 2 8.28 16.51 15.43
N THR A 3 7.75 17.67 15.82
CA THR A 3 7.51 18.00 17.22
C THR A 3 6.31 17.24 17.77
N PRO A 4 6.19 17.03 19.10
CA PRO A 4 5.08 16.30 19.69
C PRO A 4 3.71 16.83 19.29
N GLU A 5 3.54 18.15 19.13
CA GLU A 5 2.30 18.76 18.67
C GLU A 5 1.88 18.36 17.24
N LEU A 6 2.82 17.91 16.40
CA LEU A 6 2.56 17.41 15.04
C LEU A 6 2.33 15.89 14.99
N ALA A 7 2.13 15.24 16.14
CA ALA A 7 1.83 13.82 16.18
C ALA A 7 0.46 13.52 15.55
N PHE A 8 0.35 12.33 14.94
CA PHE A 8 -0.92 11.84 14.40
C PHE A 8 -2.04 11.79 15.44
N ILE A 9 -1.70 11.35 16.66
CA ILE A 9 -2.63 11.29 17.80
C ILE A 9 -3.17 12.68 18.18
N ASN A 10 -2.41 13.74 17.88
CA ASN A 10 -2.81 15.14 18.10
C ASN A 10 -3.61 15.74 16.93
N GLY A 11 -4.03 14.91 15.97
CA GLY A 11 -4.89 15.31 14.85
C GLY A 11 -4.15 15.82 13.62
N CYS A 12 -2.81 15.78 13.62
CA CYS A 12 -2.03 16.06 12.42
C CYS A 12 -2.14 14.89 11.43
N SER A 13 -2.33 15.17 10.15
CA SER A 13 -2.47 14.13 9.12
C SER A 13 -1.13 13.87 8.43
N PRO A 14 -0.58 12.63 8.50
CA PRO A 14 0.62 12.25 7.77
C PRO A 14 0.50 12.43 6.26
N CYS A 15 -0.65 12.09 5.67
CA CYS A 15 -0.81 12.10 4.21
C CYS A 15 -1.21 13.46 3.67
N LYS A 16 -1.78 14.36 4.48
CA LYS A 16 -2.29 15.65 4.01
C LYS A 16 -1.23 16.49 3.28
N GLY A 17 0.00 16.52 3.79
CA GLY A 17 1.10 17.24 3.14
C GLY A 17 1.43 16.68 1.75
N PHE A 18 1.47 15.35 1.62
CA PHE A 18 1.67 14.67 0.34
C PHE A 18 0.50 14.95 -0.62
N LEU A 19 -0.75 14.80 -0.14
CA LEU A 19 -1.96 15.00 -0.93
C LEU A 19 -2.09 16.44 -1.46
N MET A 20 -1.73 17.45 -0.66
CA MET A 20 -1.65 18.84 -1.13
C MET A 20 -0.55 19.08 -2.16
N GLY A 21 0.56 18.33 -2.07
CA GLY A 21 1.64 18.40 -3.05
C GLY A 21 1.19 17.90 -4.43
N VAL A 22 0.50 16.76 -4.44
CA VAL A 22 0.06 16.09 -5.68
C VAL A 22 -1.24 16.68 -6.26
N SER A 23 -2.05 17.38 -5.47
CA SER A 23 -3.28 18.03 -5.95
C SER A 23 -3.02 19.12 -6.99
N ASN A 24 -1.80 19.65 -7.06
CA ASN A 24 -1.39 20.63 -8.08
C ASN A 24 -0.85 20.00 -9.37
N GLY A 25 -0.77 18.66 -9.43
CA GLY A 25 -0.28 17.93 -10.60
C GLY A 25 -1.34 17.75 -11.70
N PRO A 26 -0.95 17.21 -12.87
CA PRO A 26 -1.84 16.95 -14.01
C PRO A 26 -3.03 16.03 -13.67
N LEU A 27 -2.85 15.13 -12.69
CA LEU A 27 -3.89 14.24 -12.18
C LEU A 27 -4.43 14.68 -10.81
N GLY A 28 -4.16 15.92 -10.40
CA GLY A 28 -4.53 16.45 -9.09
C GLY A 28 -6.02 16.35 -8.76
N PHE A 29 -6.89 16.43 -9.78
CA PHE A 29 -8.34 16.27 -9.66
C PHE A 29 -8.78 14.91 -9.05
N LEU A 30 -7.97 13.86 -9.18
CA LEU A 30 -8.23 12.56 -8.56
C LEU A 30 -7.91 12.53 -7.07
N PHE A 31 -6.99 13.40 -6.63
CA PHE A 31 -6.42 13.39 -5.29
C PHE A 31 -6.87 14.56 -4.41
N GLU A 32 -7.33 15.65 -5.01
CA GLU A 32 -7.90 16.80 -4.30
C GLU A 32 -9.04 16.41 -3.35
N PRO A 33 -10.03 15.56 -3.73
CA PRO A 33 -11.08 15.14 -2.81
C PRO A 33 -10.56 14.37 -1.58
N LEU A 34 -9.39 13.74 -1.69
CA LEU A 34 -8.77 12.99 -0.60
C LEU A 34 -8.11 13.92 0.44
N VAL A 35 -7.79 15.17 0.08
CA VAL A 35 -7.21 16.18 1.00
C VAL A 35 -8.20 16.49 2.13
N ASP A 36 -9.48 16.67 1.79
CA ASP A 36 -10.55 17.01 2.74
C ASP A 36 -10.84 15.88 3.71
N VAL A 37 -10.77 14.63 3.24
CA VAL A 37 -10.95 13.41 4.05
C VAL A 37 -9.63 12.81 4.53
N SER A 38 -8.53 13.57 4.51
CA SER A 38 -7.17 13.09 4.79
C SER A 38 -7.04 12.30 6.10
N ARG A 39 -7.76 12.68 7.17
CA ARG A 39 -7.76 11.94 8.44
C ARG A 39 -8.30 10.50 8.30
N PHE A 40 -9.31 10.32 7.46
CA PHE A 40 -9.86 8.99 7.19
C PHE A 40 -8.91 8.18 6.31
N VAL A 41 -8.30 8.84 5.32
CA VAL A 41 -7.26 8.24 4.47
C VAL A 41 -6.08 7.77 5.31
N ASP A 42 -5.60 8.56 6.27
CA ASP A 42 -4.53 8.18 7.18
C ASP A 42 -4.87 6.94 7.99
N ALA A 43 -6.08 6.89 8.56
CA ALA A 43 -6.53 5.75 9.34
C ALA A 43 -6.58 4.47 8.50
N ILE A 44 -7.08 4.56 7.26
CA ILE A 44 -7.07 3.43 6.32
C ILE A 44 -5.64 3.02 5.99
N ILE A 45 -4.76 3.96 5.64
CA ILE A 45 -3.39 3.64 5.25
C ILE A 45 -2.63 2.97 6.40
N ILE A 46 -2.75 3.50 7.62
CA ILE A 46 -2.11 2.90 8.81
C ILE A 46 -2.66 1.50 9.07
N LEU A 47 -4.00 1.34 9.04
CA LEU A 47 -4.64 0.06 9.26
C LEU A 47 -4.26 -0.96 8.17
N SER A 48 -4.26 -0.55 6.90
CA SER A 48 -3.88 -1.37 5.76
C SER A 48 -2.41 -1.78 5.83
N LEU A 49 -1.49 -0.86 6.14
CA LEU A 49 -0.07 -1.19 6.30
C LEU A 49 0.16 -2.15 7.47
N PHE A 50 -0.54 -1.96 8.58
CA PHE A 50 -0.47 -2.87 9.72
C PHE A 50 -0.99 -4.27 9.36
N LEU A 51 -2.18 -4.35 8.77
CA LEU A 51 -2.78 -5.62 8.33
C LEU A 51 -1.92 -6.33 7.28
N MET A 52 -1.43 -5.62 6.27
CA MET A 52 -0.56 -6.18 5.24
C MET A 52 0.78 -6.64 5.83
N GLY A 53 1.37 -5.86 6.76
CA GLY A 53 2.59 -6.26 7.45
C GLY A 53 2.40 -7.55 8.25
N VAL A 54 1.33 -7.64 9.05
CA VAL A 54 0.99 -8.86 9.81
C VAL A 54 0.70 -10.03 8.88
N ALA A 55 -0.05 -9.81 7.80
CA ALA A 55 -0.39 -10.82 6.79
C ALA A 55 0.86 -11.38 6.10
N LEU A 56 1.80 -10.52 5.70
CA LEU A 56 3.06 -10.92 5.07
C LEU A 56 3.99 -11.65 6.05
N LEU A 57 4.06 -11.20 7.31
CA LEU A 57 4.84 -11.88 8.35
C LEU A 57 4.30 -13.28 8.68
N LEU A 58 2.98 -13.41 8.77
CA LEU A 58 2.32 -14.69 9.05
C LEU A 58 2.20 -15.59 7.80
N GLY A 59 2.43 -15.05 6.61
CA GLY A 59 2.28 -15.75 5.34
C GLY A 59 0.83 -16.03 4.94
N ILE A 60 -0.12 -15.23 5.45
CA ILE A 60 -1.56 -15.37 5.27
C ILE A 60 -2.06 -14.31 4.28
N GLY A 61 -2.84 -14.68 3.26
CA GLY A 61 -3.44 -13.68 2.36
C GLY A 61 -2.44 -12.92 1.50
N ARG A 62 -1.32 -13.57 1.13
CA ARG A 62 -0.20 -12.92 0.47
C ARG A 62 -0.60 -12.32 -0.87
N LYS A 63 -1.43 -13.03 -1.64
CA LYS A 63 -1.84 -12.64 -2.99
C LYS A 63 -2.62 -11.35 -2.93
N LEU A 64 -3.56 -11.27 -2.00
CA LEU A 64 -4.35 -10.07 -1.76
C LEU A 64 -3.45 -8.91 -1.33
N CYS A 65 -2.51 -9.13 -0.41
CA CYS A 65 -1.56 -8.10 0.00
C CYS A 65 -0.69 -7.59 -1.15
N CYS A 66 -0.19 -8.50 -2.01
CA CYS A 66 0.61 -8.12 -3.18
C CYS A 66 -0.21 -7.32 -4.19
N ILE A 67 -1.45 -7.70 -4.45
CA ILE A 67 -2.36 -6.96 -5.34
C ILE A 67 -2.66 -5.58 -4.78
N LEU A 68 -3.10 -5.49 -3.53
CA LEU A 68 -3.45 -4.22 -2.88
C LEU A 68 -2.25 -3.29 -2.78
N GLY A 69 -1.07 -3.82 -2.43
CA GLY A 69 0.17 -3.06 -2.39
C GLY A 69 0.59 -2.56 -3.78
N ALA A 70 0.46 -3.39 -4.83
CA ALA A 70 0.79 -2.98 -6.20
C ALA A 70 -0.16 -1.88 -6.69
N VAL A 71 -1.45 -2.00 -6.41
CA VAL A 71 -2.44 -0.94 -6.73
C VAL A 71 -2.10 0.36 -5.99
N LEU A 72 -1.76 0.29 -4.70
CA LEU A 72 -1.38 1.47 -3.93
C LEU A 72 -0.13 2.15 -4.48
N MET A 73 0.92 1.40 -4.78
CA MET A 73 2.14 1.95 -5.38
C MET A 73 1.87 2.56 -6.74
N PHE A 74 1.03 1.92 -7.57
CA PHE A 74 0.65 2.47 -8.86
C PHE A 74 -0.14 3.79 -8.73
N LEU A 75 -1.01 3.91 -7.72
CA LEU A 75 -1.68 5.18 -7.44
C LEU A 75 -0.71 6.28 -7.02
N PHE A 76 0.32 5.96 -6.22
CA PHE A 76 1.37 6.94 -5.88
C PHE A 76 2.22 7.35 -7.08
N TYR A 77 2.50 6.42 -8.00
CA TYR A 77 3.13 6.75 -9.27
C TYR A 77 2.29 7.79 -10.05
N LEU A 78 0.97 7.54 -10.19
CA LEU A 78 0.07 8.47 -10.86
C LEU A 78 -0.02 9.83 -10.16
N ALA A 79 -0.02 9.83 -8.82
CA ALA A 79 -0.05 11.05 -8.01
C ALA A 79 1.22 11.89 -8.19
N SER A 80 2.36 11.25 -8.43
CA SER A 80 3.67 11.92 -8.51
C SER A 80 3.98 12.52 -9.89
N LEU A 81 3.05 12.45 -10.85
CA LEU A 81 3.24 13.04 -12.16
C LEU A 81 3.19 14.59 -12.10
N PRO A 82 4.01 15.31 -12.89
CA PRO A 82 5.01 14.81 -13.84
C PRO A 82 6.36 14.49 -13.17
N ILE A 83 6.90 13.32 -13.46
CA ILE A 83 8.23 12.92 -12.99
C ILE A 83 9.27 13.48 -13.98
N VAL A 84 10.09 14.43 -13.52
CA VAL A 84 10.93 15.25 -14.40
C VAL A 84 12.24 14.55 -14.81
N GLU A 85 12.81 13.69 -13.97
CA GLU A 85 14.13 13.10 -14.22
C GLU A 85 14.07 11.79 -15.03
N ILE A 86 13.43 10.74 -14.51
CA ILE A 86 13.36 9.42 -15.16
C ILE A 86 11.97 8.80 -14.91
N PRO A 87 10.99 9.02 -15.80
CA PRO A 87 9.60 8.59 -15.58
C PRO A 87 9.38 7.09 -15.36
N PHE A 88 10.26 6.23 -15.90
CA PHE A 88 10.12 4.78 -15.82
C PHE A 88 10.92 4.13 -14.69
N VAL A 89 11.94 4.80 -14.18
CA VAL A 89 12.78 4.30 -13.07
C VAL A 89 12.37 5.05 -11.81
N ASP A 90 11.09 4.88 -11.48
CA ASP A 90 10.48 5.41 -10.28
C ASP A 90 10.34 4.30 -9.23
N PHE A 91 10.59 4.63 -7.96
CA PHE A 91 10.55 3.65 -6.87
C PHE A 91 9.18 2.96 -6.77
N HIS A 92 8.09 3.64 -7.10
CA HIS A 92 6.77 3.04 -7.06
C HIS A 92 6.61 1.95 -8.13
N LEU A 93 7.08 2.18 -9.36
CA LEU A 93 7.03 1.17 -10.42
C LEU A 93 7.94 -0.02 -10.12
N ILE A 94 9.12 0.23 -9.52
CA ILE A 94 10.00 -0.84 -9.04
C ILE A 94 9.29 -1.68 -7.97
N TYR A 95 8.59 -1.05 -7.03
CA TYR A 95 7.82 -1.77 -6.01
C TYR A 95 6.60 -2.50 -6.58
N VAL A 96 5.92 -1.95 -7.59
CA VAL A 96 4.87 -2.68 -8.32
C VAL A 96 5.44 -3.95 -8.94
N ALA A 97 6.55 -3.85 -9.67
CA ALA A 97 7.20 -5.02 -10.27
C ALA A 97 7.65 -6.04 -9.23
N PHE A 98 8.22 -5.57 -8.10
CA PHE A 98 8.63 -6.41 -6.99
C PHE A 98 7.44 -7.16 -6.35
N LEU A 99 6.32 -6.48 -6.09
CA LEU A 99 5.12 -7.09 -5.53
C LEU A 99 4.48 -8.09 -6.50
N LEU A 100 4.49 -7.82 -7.80
CA LEU A 100 4.06 -8.77 -8.81
C LEU A 100 5.00 -9.99 -8.90
N ALA A 101 6.30 -9.80 -8.74
CA ALA A 101 7.25 -10.91 -8.65
C ALA A 101 7.00 -11.75 -7.39
N LEU A 102 6.75 -11.12 -6.24
CA LEU A 102 6.39 -11.81 -5.00
C LEU A 102 5.05 -12.56 -5.10
N TYR A 103 4.07 -12.00 -5.82
CA TYR A 103 2.80 -12.66 -6.09
C TYR A 103 2.98 -14.01 -6.79
N HIS A 104 3.90 -14.08 -7.76
CA HIS A 104 4.22 -15.31 -8.49
C HIS A 104 5.21 -16.22 -7.76
N SER A 105 5.94 -15.67 -6.78
CA SER A 105 6.92 -16.42 -6.01
C SER A 105 6.27 -17.30 -4.94
N LYS A 106 6.86 -18.47 -4.71
CA LYS A 106 6.53 -19.34 -3.57
C LYS A 106 7.34 -19.02 -2.30
N ALA A 107 8.13 -17.94 -2.31
CA ALA A 107 9.14 -17.62 -1.29
C ALA A 107 8.62 -17.54 0.16
N PHE A 108 7.32 -17.35 0.38
CA PHE A 108 6.75 -17.24 1.73
C PHE A 108 6.37 -18.57 2.39
N SER A 109 6.46 -19.72 1.69
CA SER A 109 6.09 -21.02 2.29
C SER A 109 7.11 -21.57 3.29
N ILE A 110 8.28 -20.94 3.42
CA ILE A 110 9.40 -21.45 4.24
C ILE A 110 9.45 -20.86 5.66
N LEU A 111 8.76 -19.75 5.93
CA LEU A 111 8.86 -19.04 7.22
C LEU A 111 7.51 -18.74 7.91
N GLY A 112 6.37 -18.92 7.25
CA GLY A 112 5.05 -18.54 7.78
C GLY A 112 4.06 -19.70 7.94
N PHE A 113 2.94 -19.43 8.64
CA PHE A 113 1.80 -20.34 8.81
C PHE A 113 0.97 -20.53 7.51
N GLY A 114 1.55 -20.20 6.35
CA GLY A 114 0.88 -20.18 5.06
C GLY A 114 0.36 -21.56 4.63
N ASP A 115 1.04 -22.64 4.98
CA ASP A 115 0.60 -24.00 4.64
C ASP A 115 -0.61 -24.44 5.50
N GLN A 116 -0.67 -24.01 6.77
CA GLN A 116 -1.84 -24.22 7.63
C GLN A 116 -3.04 -23.36 7.16
N TRP A 117 -2.79 -22.13 6.70
CA TRP A 117 -3.82 -21.25 6.14
C TRP A 117 -4.41 -21.82 4.84
N LYS A 118 -3.56 -22.34 3.93
CA LYS A 118 -4.00 -23.06 2.71
C LYS A 118 -4.90 -24.26 3.00
N GLY A 119 -4.73 -24.89 4.17
CA GLY A 119 -5.54 -26.02 4.59
C GLY A 119 -6.99 -25.66 4.91
N THR A 120 -7.30 -24.39 5.19
CA THR A 120 -8.63 -23.94 5.61
C THR A 120 -9.66 -24.02 4.49
N ALA A 121 -10.92 -24.32 4.84
CA ALA A 121 -12.01 -24.40 3.88
C ALA A 121 -12.24 -23.08 3.10
N LEU A 122 -11.88 -21.94 3.72
CA LEU A 122 -12.00 -20.63 3.10
C LEU A 122 -11.02 -20.44 1.93
N VAL A 123 -9.75 -20.79 2.11
CA VAL A 123 -8.71 -20.66 1.07
C VAL A 123 -8.90 -21.69 -0.03
N LYS A 124 -9.35 -22.90 0.32
CA LYS A 124 -9.74 -23.92 -0.67
C LYS A 124 -10.93 -23.46 -1.54
N LYS A 125 -11.85 -22.69 -0.97
CA LYS A 125 -12.99 -22.11 -1.72
C LYS A 125 -12.60 -20.86 -2.51
N TYR A 126 -11.71 -20.03 -1.97
CA TYR A 126 -11.24 -18.79 -2.60
C TYR A 126 -9.71 -18.73 -2.65
N PRO A 127 -9.08 -19.22 -3.74
CA PRO A 127 -7.63 -19.29 -3.91
C PRO A 127 -6.91 -17.93 -3.97
N ILE A 128 -7.67 -16.84 -4.03
CA ILE A 128 -7.16 -15.46 -3.96
C ILE A 128 -6.80 -15.04 -2.53
N LEU A 129 -7.34 -15.73 -1.52
CA LEU A 129 -7.05 -15.50 -0.11
C LEU A 129 -5.76 -16.18 0.36
N GLU A 130 -5.05 -16.86 -0.53
CA GLU A 130 -3.74 -17.47 -0.29
C GLU A 130 -2.63 -16.42 -0.11
#